data_AF-A0A8B6GIV8-F1
#
_entry.id   AF-A0A8B6GIV8-F1
#
_cell.length_a   1.000
_cell.length_b   1.000
_cell.length_c   1.000
_cell.angle_alpha   90.00
_cell.angle_beta   90.00
_cell.angle_gamma   90.00
#
_symmetry.space_group_name_H-M   'P 1'
#
loop_
_entity.id
_entity.type
_entity.pdbx_description
1 polymer ?
#
loop_
_entity_poly.entity_id
_entity_poly.type
_entity_poly.pdbx_seq_one_letter_code
_entity_poly.pdbx_strand_id
1 'polypeptide(L)'
;MEKPSKKDVELVCEIMKHKGRMVLDSEQFMLIKTTLIPLPDVVSLSNLLELAKNSMKRIQAAYNENMNKVYLNLEFLKSTELLQEVCSSLSCYDFSPERSEMIKEFEQYEKDFKIIEIFSEVSTDLLKIRDDTEIPGMQGENIKSLKTLLSYLINTAEDDRDLCSKISHLAEFLKAATEKLVQWVEPYFSKRSDQMTEGEDILELLCRLLYIVTMFEENIQRIRDVKCIETLTPYLNSADNGIRLLSLAVLSNIANESEIQTLKINDSIIRYLVWAVSMALKTECEVWDIWSVTELAK
;
A
#
# COMPACT_ATOMS: atom_id res chain seq x y z
N MET A 1 -0.34 -28.82 -19.34
CA MET A 1 -0.77 -27.46 -19.70
C MET A 1 -0.65 -27.31 -21.20
N GLU A 2 -1.74 -26.91 -21.87
CA GLU A 2 -1.68 -26.58 -23.30
C GLU A 2 -0.82 -25.33 -23.50
N LYS A 3 -0.10 -25.27 -24.62
CA LYS A 3 0.71 -24.09 -24.94
C LYS A 3 -0.23 -22.92 -25.29
N PRO A 4 0.10 -21.68 -24.87
CA PRO A 4 -0.68 -20.50 -25.22
C PRO A 4 -0.86 -20.40 -26.73
N SER A 5 -2.07 -20.02 -27.15
CA SER A 5 -2.35 -19.80 -28.56
C SER A 5 -1.63 -18.54 -29.04
N LYS A 6 -1.43 -18.43 -30.36
CA LYS A 6 -0.83 -17.24 -30.97
C LYS A 6 -1.61 -15.95 -30.65
N LYS A 7 -2.94 -16.05 -30.51
CA LYS A 7 -3.81 -14.92 -30.14
C LYS A 7 -3.55 -14.45 -28.71
N ASP A 8 -3.29 -15.38 -27.79
CA ASP A 8 -3.05 -15.07 -26.37
C ASP A 8 -1.75 -14.28 -26.23
N VAL A 9 -0.70 -14.69 -26.95
CA VAL A 9 0.59 -13.99 -26.99
C VAL A 9 0.48 -12.59 -27.62
N GLU A 10 -0.35 -12.43 -28.66
CA GLU A 10 -0.58 -11.14 -29.33
C GLU A 10 -1.34 -10.15 -28.43
N LEU A 11 -2.39 -10.60 -27.73
CA LEU A 11 -3.16 -9.79 -26.77
C LEU A 11 -2.27 -9.27 -25.63
N VAL A 12 -1.45 -10.17 -25.07
CA VAL A 12 -0.46 -9.86 -24.04
C VAL A 12 0.53 -8.78 -24.49
N CYS A 13 1.04 -8.87 -25.73
CA CYS A 13 1.96 -7.88 -26.28
C CYS A 13 1.30 -6.51 -26.49
N GLU A 14 0.01 -6.46 -26.84
CA GLU A 14 -0.72 -5.19 -26.93
C GLU A 14 -0.91 -4.53 -25.56
N ILE A 15 -1.21 -5.31 -24.52
CA ILE A 15 -1.39 -4.79 -23.15
C ILE A 15 -0.09 -4.19 -22.62
N MET A 16 1.06 -4.86 -22.87
CA MET A 16 2.37 -4.32 -22.51
C MET A 16 2.71 -3.03 -23.28
N LYS A 17 2.35 -2.95 -24.57
CA LYS A 17 2.53 -1.72 -25.36
C LYS A 17 1.69 -0.56 -24.84
N HIS A 18 0.53 -0.83 -24.24
CA HIS A 18 -0.35 0.17 -23.64
C HIS A 18 -0.13 0.39 -22.13
N LYS A 19 0.96 -0.14 -21.56
CA LYS A 19 1.27 -0.05 -20.11
C LYS A 19 0.08 -0.41 -19.22
N GLY A 20 -0.68 -1.45 -19.56
CA GLY A 20 -1.84 -1.89 -18.76
C GLY A 20 -3.11 -1.05 -18.91
N ARG A 21 -3.18 -0.12 -19.87
CA ARG A 21 -4.37 0.75 -20.09
C ARG A 21 -5.44 0.15 -21.01
N MET A 22 -5.40 -1.15 -21.29
CA MET A 22 -6.44 -1.83 -22.06
C MET A 22 -7.58 -2.26 -21.13
N VAL A 23 -8.82 -1.99 -21.55
CA VAL A 23 -10.01 -2.55 -20.92
C VAL A 23 -10.10 -4.01 -21.35
N LEU A 24 -9.98 -4.92 -20.38
CA LEU A 24 -10.10 -6.35 -20.58
C LEU A 24 -11.49 -6.79 -20.15
N ASP A 25 -12.14 -7.63 -20.92
CA ASP A 25 -13.31 -8.35 -20.42
C ASP A 25 -12.89 -9.43 -19.41
N SER A 26 -13.85 -9.97 -18.66
CA SER A 26 -13.60 -10.95 -17.58
C SER A 26 -12.93 -12.23 -18.08
N GLU A 27 -13.23 -12.68 -19.30
CA GLU A 27 -12.56 -13.83 -19.92
C GLU A 27 -11.10 -13.51 -20.28
N GLN A 28 -10.84 -12.34 -20.85
CA GLN A 28 -9.48 -11.87 -21.17
C GLN A 28 -8.64 -11.68 -19.90
N PHE A 29 -9.21 -11.12 -18.84
CA PHE A 29 -8.52 -10.94 -17.56
C PHE A 29 -8.13 -12.28 -16.94
N MET A 30 -9.04 -13.26 -16.92
CA MET A 30 -8.77 -14.62 -16.42
C MET A 30 -7.74 -15.35 -17.29
N LEU A 31 -7.82 -15.20 -18.62
CA LEU A 31 -6.85 -15.75 -19.56
C LEU A 31 -5.46 -15.15 -19.32
N ILE A 32 -5.36 -13.86 -19.07
CA ILE A 32 -4.10 -13.18 -18.74
C ILE A 32 -3.56 -13.65 -17.39
N LYS A 33 -4.39 -13.68 -16.34
CA LYS A 33 -3.98 -14.16 -15.02
C LYS A 33 -3.41 -15.59 -15.06
N THR A 34 -3.96 -16.44 -15.93
CA THR A 34 -3.54 -17.85 -16.08
C THR A 34 -2.40 -18.07 -17.09
N THR A 35 -2.20 -17.16 -18.05
CA THR A 35 -1.23 -17.32 -19.14
C THR A 35 0.05 -16.50 -18.96
N LEU A 36 -0.03 -15.34 -18.31
CA LEU A 36 1.07 -14.36 -18.20
C LEU A 36 1.88 -14.46 -16.91
N ILE A 37 1.27 -14.99 -15.84
CA ILE A 37 1.99 -15.28 -14.61
C ILE A 37 2.19 -16.78 -14.62
N PRO A 38 3.32 -17.30 -15.13
CA PRO A 38 3.73 -18.63 -14.71
C PRO A 38 3.82 -18.54 -13.19
N LEU A 39 2.88 -19.20 -12.50
CA LEU A 39 2.99 -19.41 -11.06
C LEU A 39 4.41 -19.96 -10.86
N PRO A 40 5.30 -19.24 -10.15
CA PRO A 40 6.64 -19.74 -9.89
C PRO A 40 6.49 -21.17 -9.36
N ASP A 41 7.19 -22.13 -9.99
CA ASP A 41 7.09 -23.58 -9.75
C ASP A 41 6.30 -23.93 -8.50
N VAL A 42 4.99 -24.21 -8.68
CA VAL A 42 3.95 -24.26 -7.64
C VAL A 42 4.52 -24.55 -6.26
N VAL A 43 4.90 -23.50 -5.54
CA VAL A 43 5.32 -23.63 -4.15
C VAL A 43 4.08 -24.05 -3.40
N SER A 44 4.10 -25.20 -2.73
CA SER A 44 2.92 -25.62 -1.97
C SER A 44 2.59 -24.59 -0.90
N LEU A 45 1.30 -24.42 -0.55
CA LEU A 45 0.88 -23.53 0.53
C LEU A 45 1.64 -23.81 1.84
N SER A 46 1.93 -25.09 2.12
CA SER A 46 2.74 -25.51 3.26
C SER A 46 4.16 -24.94 3.24
N ASN A 47 4.80 -24.87 2.06
CA ASN A 47 6.14 -24.32 1.92
C ASN A 47 6.12 -22.79 2.08
N LEU A 48 5.11 -22.11 1.55
CA LEU A 48 4.93 -20.66 1.74
C LEU A 48 4.74 -20.31 3.22
N LEU A 49 3.93 -21.08 3.93
CA LEU A 49 3.72 -20.90 5.36
C LEU A 49 5.01 -21.11 6.16
N GLU A 50 5.76 -22.18 5.88
CA GLU A 50 7.03 -22.44 6.55
C GLU A 50 8.07 -21.33 6.26
N LEU A 51 8.10 -20.80 5.03
CA LEU A 51 8.92 -19.64 4.69
C LEU A 51 8.51 -18.40 5.47
N ALA A 52 7.20 -18.09 5.55
CA ALA A 52 6.70 -16.98 6.35
C ALA A 52 7.12 -17.09 7.82
N LYS A 53 6.90 -18.26 8.45
CA LYS A 53 7.27 -18.50 9.85
C LYS A 53 8.75 -18.28 10.10
N ASN A 54 9.60 -18.82 9.22
CA ASN A 54 11.05 -18.66 9.33
C ASN A 54 11.48 -17.21 9.13
N SER A 55 10.86 -16.49 8.19
CA SER A 55 11.10 -15.05 7.99
C SER A 55 10.71 -14.23 9.22
N MET A 56 9.51 -14.44 9.78
CA MET A 56 9.05 -13.74 10.98
C MET A 56 9.97 -13.98 12.19
N LYS A 57 10.40 -15.22 12.39
CA LYS A 57 11.35 -15.58 13.44
C LYS A 57 12.70 -14.87 13.27
N ARG A 58 13.22 -14.80 12.04
CA ARG A 58 14.48 -14.09 11.73
C ARG A 58 14.35 -12.59 11.90
N ILE A 59 13.22 -12.01 11.47
CA ILE A 59 12.88 -10.60 11.69
C ILE A 59 12.93 -10.28 13.19
N GLN A 60 12.21 -11.05 14.01
CA GLN A 60 12.17 -10.82 15.45
C GLN A 60 13.56 -11.00 16.09
N ALA A 61 14.31 -12.04 15.72
CA ALA A 61 15.66 -12.26 16.23
C ALA A 61 16.60 -11.10 15.86
N ALA A 62 16.62 -10.70 14.58
CA ALA A 62 17.44 -9.60 14.08
C ALA A 62 17.08 -8.26 14.71
N TYR A 63 15.78 -8.01 14.96
CA TYR A 63 15.30 -6.82 15.65
C TYR A 63 15.78 -6.81 17.12
N ASN A 64 15.60 -7.92 17.85
CA ASN A 64 16.06 -8.04 19.24
C ASN A 64 17.57 -7.88 19.41
N GLU A 65 18.36 -8.37 18.45
CA GLU A 65 19.82 -8.23 18.45
C GLU A 65 20.29 -6.78 18.21
N ASN A 66 19.49 -5.97 17.51
CA ASN A 66 19.89 -4.64 17.03
C ASN A 66 19.12 -3.47 17.67
N MET A 67 18.53 -3.65 18.86
CA MET A 67 17.78 -2.64 19.65
C MET A 67 18.48 -1.27 19.85
N ASN A 68 19.72 -1.08 19.37
CA ASN A 68 20.51 0.14 19.54
C ASN A 68 21.10 0.72 18.23
N LYS A 69 20.74 0.25 17.03
CA LYS A 69 21.29 0.80 15.78
C LYS A 69 20.22 1.08 14.71
N VAL A 70 20.29 2.29 14.17
CA VAL A 70 19.49 2.83 13.05
C VAL A 70 19.69 2.03 11.74
N TYR A 71 20.69 1.14 11.68
CA TYR A 71 20.98 0.35 10.50
C TYR A 71 20.29 -1.01 10.57
N LEU A 72 19.36 -1.25 9.64
CA LEU A 72 18.78 -2.57 9.45
C LEU A 72 19.86 -3.53 8.99
N ASN A 73 20.04 -4.63 9.72
CA ASN A 73 20.99 -5.65 9.30
C ASN A 73 20.49 -6.33 8.01
N LEU A 74 21.42 -6.85 7.21
CA LEU A 74 21.10 -7.49 5.93
C LEU A 74 20.13 -8.67 6.08
N GLU A 75 20.14 -9.35 7.23
CA GLU A 75 19.26 -10.47 7.52
C GLU A 75 17.80 -10.05 7.72
N PHE A 76 17.57 -8.95 8.43
CA PHE A 76 16.25 -8.35 8.60
C PHE A 76 15.67 -8.00 7.23
N LEU A 77 16.42 -7.25 6.42
CA LEU A 77 15.96 -6.82 5.09
C LEU A 77 15.60 -7.99 4.18
N LYS A 78 16.47 -9.00 4.09
CA LYS A 78 16.20 -10.21 3.30
C LYS A 78 14.98 -10.99 3.80
N SER A 79 14.80 -11.06 5.11
CA SER A 79 13.66 -11.77 5.70
C SER A 79 12.36 -11.01 5.48
N THR A 80 12.39 -9.68 5.51
CA THR A 80 11.26 -8.81 5.19
C THR A 80 10.88 -8.89 3.72
N GLU A 81 11.84 -8.84 2.80
CA GLU A 81 11.60 -9.02 1.36
C GLU A 81 10.95 -10.37 1.06
N LEU A 82 11.49 -11.45 1.65
CA LEU A 82 10.93 -12.79 1.51
C LEU A 82 9.51 -12.88 2.10
N LEU A 83 9.26 -12.25 3.24
CA LEU A 83 7.93 -12.22 3.85
C LEU A 83 6.92 -11.47 2.95
N GLN A 84 7.33 -10.35 2.33
CA GLN A 84 6.52 -9.62 1.37
C GLN A 84 6.20 -10.46 0.12
N GLU A 85 7.18 -11.20 -0.41
CA GLU A 85 6.96 -12.12 -1.54
C GLU A 85 5.98 -13.22 -1.17
N VAL A 86 6.05 -13.76 0.05
CA VAL A 86 5.07 -14.74 0.54
C VAL A 86 3.67 -14.13 0.55
N CYS A 87 3.47 -12.96 1.17
CA CYS A 87 2.16 -12.29 1.18
C CYS A 87 1.61 -12.04 -0.24
N SER A 88 2.45 -11.56 -1.15
CA SER A 88 2.08 -11.32 -2.56
C SER A 88 1.73 -12.61 -3.30
N SER A 89 2.40 -13.72 -2.95
CA SER A 89 2.06 -15.04 -3.49
C SER A 89 0.72 -15.51 -2.94
N LEU A 90 0.44 -15.32 -1.66
CA LEU A 90 -0.80 -15.71 -0.99
C LEU A 90 -2.04 -15.00 -1.52
N SER A 91 -1.91 -13.75 -1.98
CA SER A 91 -2.99 -13.03 -2.67
C SER A 91 -3.33 -13.62 -4.04
N CYS A 92 -2.43 -14.39 -4.65
CA CYS A 92 -2.66 -15.02 -5.96
C CYS A 92 -3.41 -16.36 -5.87
N TYR A 93 -3.49 -17.00 -4.70
CA TYR A 93 -4.20 -18.28 -4.54
C TYR A 93 -5.71 -18.07 -4.48
N ASP A 94 -6.45 -18.97 -5.13
CA ASP A 94 -7.91 -19.00 -5.08
C ASP A 94 -8.42 -19.19 -3.64
N PHE A 95 -9.66 -18.75 -3.40
CA PHE A 95 -10.34 -18.92 -2.11
C PHE A 95 -10.63 -20.40 -1.85
N SER A 96 -9.63 -21.11 -1.31
CA SER A 96 -9.74 -22.50 -0.86
C SER A 96 -9.81 -22.58 0.67
N PRO A 97 -10.38 -23.66 1.23
CA PRO A 97 -10.33 -23.93 2.67
C PRO A 97 -8.89 -23.96 3.21
N GLU A 98 -7.97 -24.54 2.45
CA GLU A 98 -6.55 -24.64 2.81
C GLU A 98 -5.88 -23.26 2.90
N ARG A 99 -6.18 -22.37 1.95
CA ARG A 99 -5.73 -20.96 2.01
C ARG A 99 -6.26 -20.28 3.27
N SER A 100 -7.54 -20.50 3.60
CA SER A 100 -8.18 -19.87 4.76
C SER A 100 -7.58 -20.36 6.08
N GLU A 101 -7.29 -21.65 6.20
CA GLU A 101 -6.62 -22.22 7.38
C GLU A 101 -5.20 -21.68 7.54
N MET A 102 -4.46 -21.62 6.43
CA MET A 102 -3.10 -21.10 6.42
C MET A 102 -3.04 -19.58 6.70
N ILE A 103 -4.03 -18.79 6.26
CA ILE A 103 -4.14 -17.36 6.63
C ILE A 103 -4.33 -17.22 8.15
N LYS A 104 -5.21 -18.01 8.77
CA LYS A 104 -5.40 -17.99 10.23
C LYS A 104 -4.11 -18.35 10.98
N GLU A 105 -3.39 -19.34 10.48
CA GLU A 105 -2.10 -19.71 11.07
C GLU A 105 -1.06 -18.60 10.89
N PHE A 106 -0.99 -17.98 9.70
CA PHE A 106 -0.13 -16.83 9.44
C PHE A 106 -0.44 -15.66 10.39
N GLU A 107 -1.71 -15.31 10.58
CA GLU A 107 -2.16 -14.27 11.51
C GLU A 107 -1.78 -14.58 12.97
N GLN A 108 -1.88 -15.84 13.39
CA GLN A 108 -1.47 -16.24 14.74
C GLN A 108 0.05 -16.07 14.91
N TYR A 109 0.84 -16.45 13.90
CA TYR A 109 2.28 -16.26 13.93
C TYR A 109 2.67 -14.77 13.90
N GLU A 110 2.01 -13.96 13.08
CA GLU A 110 2.17 -12.50 13.09
C GLU A 110 2.02 -11.96 14.52
N LYS A 111 0.94 -12.35 15.22
CA LYS A 111 0.66 -11.97 16.61
C LYS A 111 1.75 -12.44 17.58
N ASP A 112 2.19 -13.69 17.45
CA ASP A 112 3.21 -14.27 18.33
C ASP A 112 4.57 -13.57 18.17
N PHE A 113 4.89 -13.15 16.94
CA PHE A 113 6.15 -12.49 16.60
C PHE A 113 6.11 -10.96 16.68
N LYS A 114 4.92 -10.36 16.82
CA LYS A 114 4.67 -8.90 16.87
C LYS A 114 5.20 -8.17 15.64
N ILE A 115 4.93 -8.73 14.47
CA ILE A 115 5.54 -8.25 13.22
C ILE A 115 5.03 -6.86 12.85
N ILE A 116 3.73 -6.59 13.04
CA ILE A 116 3.15 -5.27 12.78
C ILE A 116 3.78 -4.20 13.68
N GLU A 117 3.99 -4.49 14.96
CA GLU A 117 4.65 -3.57 15.89
C GLU A 117 6.11 -3.33 15.50
N ILE A 118 6.87 -4.39 15.20
CA ILE A 118 8.27 -4.28 14.77
C ILE A 118 8.37 -3.44 13.49
N PHE A 119 7.54 -3.72 12.49
CA PHE A 119 7.58 -3.01 11.21
C PHE A 119 7.19 -1.55 11.39
N SER A 120 6.17 -1.25 12.19
CA SER A 120 5.76 0.13 12.48
C SER A 120 6.83 0.90 13.25
N GLU A 121 7.51 0.28 14.20
CA GLU A 121 8.62 0.91 14.94
C GLU A 121 9.80 1.20 14.02
N VAL A 122 10.24 0.21 13.23
CA VAL A 122 11.31 0.40 12.26
C VAL A 122 10.94 1.46 11.23
N SER A 123 9.71 1.45 10.71
CA SER A 123 9.23 2.49 9.79
C SER A 123 9.21 3.85 10.46
N THR A 124 8.84 3.94 11.74
CA THR A 124 8.90 5.19 12.52
C THR A 124 10.32 5.74 12.57
N ASP A 125 11.30 4.90 12.88
CA ASP A 125 12.70 5.30 12.92
C ASP A 125 13.20 5.75 11.56
N LEU A 126 12.92 4.98 10.49
CA LEU A 126 13.29 5.35 9.13
C LEU A 126 12.66 6.68 8.69
N LEU A 127 11.39 6.93 9.01
CA LEU A 127 10.70 8.19 8.72
C LEU A 127 11.33 9.37 9.48
N LYS A 128 11.79 9.14 10.72
CA LYS A 128 12.42 10.14 11.58
C LYS A 128 13.87 10.46 11.22
N ILE A 129 14.54 9.64 10.39
CA ILE A 129 15.88 9.97 9.87
C ILE A 129 15.76 11.31 9.12
N ARG A 130 16.48 12.32 9.65
CA ARG A 130 16.60 13.62 9.03
C ARG A 130 17.48 13.49 7.79
N ASP A 131 16.98 13.97 6.68
CA ASP A 131 17.76 14.11 5.47
C ASP A 131 18.37 15.51 5.45
N ASP A 132 19.69 15.59 5.39
CA ASP A 132 20.43 16.86 5.31
C ASP A 132 20.48 17.39 3.86
N THR A 133 19.65 16.87 2.94
CA THR A 133 19.68 17.21 1.52
C THR A 133 18.36 17.82 1.04
N GLU A 134 18.50 18.81 0.15
CA GLU A 134 17.50 19.82 -0.24
C GLU A 134 16.24 19.28 -0.95
N ILE A 135 16.19 17.98 -1.20
CA ILE A 135 14.97 17.16 -1.24
C ILE A 135 15.32 15.90 -0.44
N PRO A 136 14.51 15.47 0.54
CA PRO A 136 14.99 14.59 1.58
C PRO A 136 14.94 13.14 1.07
N GLY A 137 16.04 12.74 0.43
CA GLY A 137 16.27 11.40 -0.07
C GLY A 137 16.98 10.59 1.01
N MET A 138 16.19 9.87 1.81
CA MET A 138 16.67 8.68 2.52
C MET A 138 17.65 7.94 1.61
N GLN A 139 18.80 7.48 2.14
CA GLN A 139 19.72 6.65 1.35
C GLN A 139 18.92 5.53 0.66
N GLY A 140 19.20 5.21 -0.61
CA GLY A 140 18.33 4.32 -1.41
C GLY A 140 18.00 2.98 -0.73
N GLU A 141 18.89 2.47 0.12
CA GLU A 141 18.64 1.30 0.96
C GLU A 141 17.54 1.52 2.02
N ASN A 142 17.50 2.69 2.66
CA ASN A 142 16.44 3.07 3.61
C ASN A 142 15.10 3.25 2.89
N ILE A 143 15.08 3.84 1.69
CA ILE A 143 13.84 3.97 0.91
C ILE A 143 13.31 2.59 0.54
N LYS A 144 14.16 1.72 -0.01
CA LYS A 144 13.77 0.35 -0.36
C LYS A 144 13.20 -0.38 0.86
N SER A 145 13.88 -0.28 2.00
CA SER A 145 13.46 -0.89 3.26
C SER A 145 12.10 -0.38 3.72
N LEU A 146 11.91 0.93 3.74
CA LEU A 146 10.65 1.55 4.13
C LEU A 146 9.53 1.15 3.17
N LYS A 147 9.79 1.12 1.86
CA LYS A 147 8.84 0.68 0.84
C LYS A 147 8.36 -0.75 1.10
N THR A 148 9.29 -1.67 1.35
CA THR A 148 9.00 -3.07 1.67
C THR A 148 8.14 -3.18 2.95
N LEU A 149 8.49 -2.46 4.01
CA LEU A 149 7.76 -2.47 5.27
C LEU A 149 6.34 -1.93 5.12
N LEU A 150 6.18 -0.75 4.49
CA LEU A 150 4.87 -0.15 4.25
C LEU A 150 4.01 -1.02 3.33
N SER A 151 4.59 -1.60 2.28
CA SER A 151 3.87 -2.51 1.39
C SER A 151 3.35 -3.73 2.13
N TYR A 152 4.14 -4.30 3.05
CA TYR A 152 3.67 -5.40 3.89
C TYR A 152 2.50 -4.97 4.79
N LEU A 153 2.61 -3.82 5.48
CA LEU A 153 1.55 -3.31 6.35
C LEU A 153 0.24 -3.08 5.56
N ILE A 154 0.34 -2.51 4.36
CA ILE A 154 -0.80 -2.28 3.46
C ILE A 154 -1.44 -3.61 3.05
N ASN A 155 -0.64 -4.53 2.48
CA ASN A 155 -1.16 -5.79 1.94
C ASN A 155 -1.75 -6.70 3.02
N THR A 156 -1.27 -6.59 4.26
CA THR A 156 -1.82 -7.36 5.39
C THR A 156 -3.06 -6.72 5.99
N ALA A 157 -3.16 -5.39 5.99
CA ALA A 157 -4.27 -4.67 6.60
C ALA A 157 -5.46 -4.41 5.65
N GLU A 158 -5.27 -4.48 4.33
CA GLU A 158 -6.27 -4.06 3.31
C GLU A 158 -7.68 -4.61 3.55
N ASP A 159 -7.80 -5.87 4.00
CA ASP A 159 -9.08 -6.53 4.29
C ASP A 159 -9.24 -6.98 5.76
N ASP A 160 -8.33 -6.56 6.65
CA ASP A 160 -8.31 -7.01 8.05
C ASP A 160 -8.56 -5.85 9.03
N ARG A 161 -9.79 -5.83 9.59
CA ARG A 161 -10.24 -4.87 10.59
C ARG A 161 -9.38 -4.89 11.86
N ASP A 162 -8.98 -6.06 12.33
CA ASP A 162 -8.21 -6.19 13.56
C ASP A 162 -6.80 -5.64 13.36
N LEU A 163 -6.17 -5.90 12.21
CA LEU A 163 -4.87 -5.34 11.86
C LEU A 163 -4.94 -3.83 11.64
N CYS A 164 -5.97 -3.31 10.95
CA CYS A 164 -6.21 -1.88 10.85
C CYS A 164 -6.34 -1.22 12.22
N SER A 165 -7.11 -1.84 13.11
CA SER A 165 -7.25 -1.40 14.49
C SER A 165 -5.91 -1.38 15.21
N LYS A 166 -5.09 -2.44 15.13
CA LYS A 166 -3.74 -2.47 15.71
C LYS A 166 -2.87 -1.32 15.19
N ILE A 167 -2.79 -1.13 13.87
CA ILE A 167 -2.00 -0.06 13.26
C ILE A 167 -2.47 1.31 13.77
N SER A 168 -3.79 1.51 13.90
CA SER A 168 -4.33 2.76 14.42
C SER A 168 -3.90 3.09 15.86
N HIS A 169 -3.56 2.07 16.67
CA HIS A 169 -3.09 2.24 18.05
C HIS A 169 -1.59 2.58 18.14
N LEU A 170 -0.85 2.50 17.04
CA LEU A 170 0.58 2.80 16.98
C LEU A 170 0.79 4.31 16.76
N ALA A 171 0.44 5.10 17.78
CA ALA A 171 0.38 6.56 17.70
C ALA A 171 1.69 7.22 17.25
N GLU A 172 2.84 6.73 17.72
CA GLU A 172 4.16 7.26 17.31
C GLU A 172 4.45 7.04 15.82
N PHE A 173 3.99 5.92 15.25
CA PHE A 173 4.14 5.63 13.84
C PHE A 173 3.24 6.53 12.98
N LEU A 174 1.96 6.65 13.33
CA LEU A 174 1.03 7.54 12.63
C LEU A 174 1.49 9.00 12.70
N LYS A 175 2.03 9.42 13.84
CA LYS A 175 2.62 10.75 14.00
C LYS A 175 3.84 10.94 13.12
N ALA A 176 4.77 9.97 13.07
CA ALA A 176 5.93 10.07 12.19
C ALA A 176 5.55 10.10 10.71
N ALA A 177 4.55 9.30 10.30
CA ALA A 177 4.02 9.28 8.94
C ALA A 177 3.44 10.65 8.55
N THR A 178 2.58 11.23 9.39
CA THR A 178 1.96 12.53 9.13
C THR A 178 2.98 13.68 9.17
N GLU A 179 3.90 13.67 10.13
CA GLU A 179 5.00 14.65 10.18
C GLU A 179 5.89 14.58 8.93
N LYS A 180 6.17 13.38 8.39
CA LYS A 180 6.95 13.23 7.16
C LYS A 180 6.20 13.74 5.94
N LEU A 181 4.89 13.46 5.83
CA LEU A 181 4.03 14.04 4.79
C LEU A 181 4.06 15.57 4.84
N VAL A 182 3.90 16.19 6.02
CA VAL A 182 4.01 17.66 6.17
C VAL A 182 5.36 18.18 5.68
N GLN A 183 6.46 17.52 6.03
CA GLN A 183 7.81 17.91 5.57
C GLN A 183 7.97 17.80 4.05
N TRP A 184 7.26 16.87 3.41
CA TRP A 184 7.35 16.64 1.98
C TRP A 184 6.43 17.53 1.14
N VAL A 185 5.50 18.28 1.72
CA VAL A 185 4.60 19.17 0.96
C VAL A 185 5.39 20.14 0.06
N GLU A 186 6.29 20.94 0.63
CA GLU A 186 7.04 21.94 -0.15
C GLU A 186 7.98 21.30 -1.20
N PRO A 187 8.82 20.30 -0.86
CA PRO A 187 9.64 19.59 -1.84
C PRO A 187 8.83 18.90 -2.95
N TYR A 188 7.63 18.40 -2.64
CA TYR A 188 6.77 17.74 -3.63
C TYR A 188 6.23 18.73 -4.66
N PHE A 189 5.73 19.89 -4.20
CA PHE A 189 5.13 20.90 -5.09
C PHE A 189 6.15 21.84 -5.76
N SER A 190 7.36 21.95 -5.24
CA SER A 190 8.42 22.83 -5.80
C SER A 190 9.22 22.20 -6.95
N LYS A 191 9.13 20.88 -7.13
CA LYS A 191 9.90 20.16 -8.15
C LYS A 191 9.35 20.33 -9.56
N ARG A 192 10.26 20.29 -10.54
CA ARG A 192 9.91 19.96 -11.92
C ARG A 192 9.66 18.45 -12.01
N SER A 193 8.66 18.06 -12.80
CA SER A 193 8.12 16.69 -12.89
C SER A 193 9.12 15.62 -13.37
N ASP A 194 10.37 15.97 -13.65
CA ASP A 194 11.43 15.11 -14.17
C ASP A 194 12.41 14.60 -13.09
N GLN A 195 12.20 14.94 -11.81
CA GLN A 195 13.14 14.66 -10.71
C GLN A 195 12.54 13.92 -9.49
N MET A 196 11.46 13.16 -9.67
CA MET A 196 10.93 12.30 -8.61
C MET A 196 10.78 10.86 -9.10
N THR A 197 11.32 9.91 -8.34
CA THR A 197 11.13 8.48 -8.64
C THR A 197 10.91 7.61 -7.41
N GLU A 198 11.52 7.91 -6.25
CA GLU A 198 11.45 7.00 -5.09
C GLU A 198 10.71 7.58 -3.86
N GLY A 199 10.81 8.89 -3.61
CA GLY A 199 10.08 9.54 -2.52
C GLY A 199 8.57 9.63 -2.75
N GLU A 200 8.13 9.70 -4.00
CA GLU A 200 6.71 9.68 -4.37
C GLU A 200 6.07 8.33 -4.09
N ASP A 201 6.79 7.22 -4.33
CA ASP A 201 6.31 5.89 -3.99
C ASP A 201 6.03 5.77 -2.48
N ILE A 202 6.92 6.29 -1.63
CA ILE A 202 6.69 6.28 -0.18
C ILE A 202 5.49 7.17 0.18
N LEU A 203 5.38 8.35 -0.43
CA LEU A 203 4.25 9.25 -0.22
C LEU A 203 2.92 8.56 -0.56
N GLU A 204 2.85 7.88 -1.70
CA GLU A 204 1.69 7.09 -2.11
C GLU A 204 1.36 6.01 -1.09
N LEU A 205 2.37 5.23 -0.66
CA LEU A 205 2.18 4.17 0.33
C LEU A 205 1.70 4.71 1.67
N LEU A 206 2.22 5.85 2.14
CA LEU A 206 1.74 6.48 3.37
C LEU A 206 0.27 6.93 3.23
N CYS A 207 -0.09 7.55 2.10
CA CYS A 207 -1.48 7.93 1.84
C CYS A 207 -2.41 6.71 1.76
N ARG A 208 -1.97 5.61 1.14
CA ARG A 208 -2.73 4.35 1.05
C ARG A 208 -2.89 3.67 2.39
N LEU A 209 -1.86 3.66 3.22
CA LEU A 209 -1.94 3.12 4.57
C LEU A 209 -2.95 3.91 5.42
N LEU A 210 -2.90 5.25 5.35
CA LEU A 210 -3.89 6.10 6.03
C LEU A 210 -5.30 5.81 5.54
N TYR A 211 -5.48 5.63 4.22
CA TYR A 211 -6.78 5.28 3.64
C TYR A 211 -7.33 3.98 4.24
N ILE A 212 -6.55 2.90 4.17
CA ILE A 212 -6.94 1.58 4.68
C ILE A 212 -7.33 1.65 6.16
N VAL A 213 -6.52 2.32 6.99
CA VAL A 213 -6.83 2.44 8.42
C VAL A 213 -8.14 3.22 8.64
N THR A 214 -8.43 4.24 7.83
CA THR A 214 -9.65 5.06 7.93
C THR A 214 -10.91 4.42 7.34
N MET A 215 -10.81 3.27 6.66
CA MET A 215 -11.99 2.54 6.18
C MET A 215 -12.88 2.05 7.33
N PHE A 216 -12.34 1.97 8.55
CA PHE A 216 -13.04 1.53 9.75
C PHE A 216 -13.27 2.70 10.71
N GLU A 217 -14.55 2.94 11.06
CA GLU A 217 -15.00 4.10 11.84
C GLU A 217 -14.31 4.20 13.21
N GLU A 218 -14.06 3.06 13.85
CA GLU A 218 -13.37 2.97 15.15
C GLU A 218 -11.94 3.53 15.17
N ASN A 219 -11.33 3.73 13.99
CA ASN A 219 -9.97 4.24 13.84
C ASN A 219 -9.92 5.76 13.57
N ILE A 220 -11.03 6.36 13.14
CA ILE A 220 -11.09 7.75 12.65
C ILE A 220 -10.53 8.72 13.69
N GLN A 221 -10.92 8.60 14.97
CA GLN A 221 -10.47 9.54 16.00
C GLN A 221 -8.95 9.53 16.15
N ARG A 222 -8.29 8.36 16.11
CA ARG A 222 -6.84 8.25 16.23
C ARG A 222 -6.11 8.88 15.04
N ILE A 223 -6.69 8.74 13.84
CA ILE A 223 -6.16 9.38 12.63
C ILE A 223 -6.37 10.90 12.69
N ARG A 224 -7.47 11.38 13.27
CA ARG A 224 -7.68 12.82 13.52
C ARG A 224 -6.71 13.38 14.54
N ASP A 225 -6.38 12.62 15.59
CA ASP A 225 -5.47 13.06 16.67
C ASP A 225 -4.05 13.38 16.15
N VAL A 226 -3.64 12.77 15.03
CA VAL A 226 -2.36 13.07 14.35
C VAL A 226 -2.47 14.16 13.27
N LYS A 227 -3.54 14.97 13.27
CA LYS A 227 -3.74 16.11 12.35
C LYS A 227 -3.70 15.72 10.87
N CYS A 228 -4.30 14.57 10.56
CA CYS A 228 -4.30 14.03 9.21
C CYS A 228 -5.04 14.93 8.19
N ILE A 229 -6.09 15.66 8.64
CA ILE A 229 -6.84 16.58 7.76
C ILE A 229 -5.93 17.71 7.25
N GLU A 230 -5.24 18.39 8.15
CA GLU A 230 -4.33 19.49 7.80
C GLU A 230 -3.15 18.98 6.96
N THR A 231 -2.69 17.76 7.26
CA THR A 231 -1.59 17.10 6.56
C THR A 231 -1.94 16.78 5.10
N LEU A 232 -3.15 16.28 4.83
CA LEU A 232 -3.55 15.81 3.50
C LEU A 232 -4.19 16.87 2.61
N THR A 233 -4.70 17.96 3.19
CA THR A 233 -5.36 19.04 2.45
C THR A 233 -4.51 19.59 1.28
N PRO A 234 -3.18 19.83 1.42
CA PRO A 234 -2.36 20.31 0.30
C PRO A 234 -2.35 19.35 -0.90
N TYR A 235 -2.35 18.05 -0.64
CA TYR A 235 -2.24 17.00 -1.67
C TYR A 235 -3.48 16.85 -2.55
N LEU A 236 -4.61 17.48 -2.20
CA LEU A 236 -5.75 17.65 -3.09
C LEU A 236 -5.41 18.44 -4.37
N ASN A 237 -4.33 19.22 -4.36
CA ASN A 237 -3.84 19.95 -5.54
C ASN A 237 -2.70 19.22 -6.26
N SER A 238 -2.41 17.97 -5.90
CA SER A 238 -1.38 17.18 -6.56
C SER A 238 -1.67 17.01 -8.07
N ALA A 239 -0.62 17.15 -8.88
CA ALA A 239 -0.67 16.79 -10.30
C ALA A 239 -0.78 15.27 -10.52
N ASP A 240 -0.33 14.47 -9.55
CA ASP A 240 -0.52 13.03 -9.52
C ASP A 240 -1.97 12.69 -9.13
N ASN A 241 -2.65 11.92 -9.98
CA ASN A 241 -4.04 11.55 -9.72
C ASN A 241 -4.18 10.56 -8.56
N GLY A 242 -3.25 9.62 -8.38
CA GLY A 242 -3.29 8.61 -7.33
C GLY A 242 -3.12 9.24 -5.95
N ILE A 243 -2.14 10.13 -5.80
CA ILE A 243 -1.95 10.89 -4.55
C ILE A 243 -3.17 11.75 -4.23
N ARG A 244 -3.72 12.44 -5.25
CA ARG A 244 -4.89 13.28 -5.10
C ARG A 244 -6.11 12.47 -4.64
N LEU A 245 -6.31 11.30 -5.25
CA LEU A 245 -7.40 10.38 -4.92
C LEU A 245 -7.28 9.83 -3.51
N LEU A 246 -6.12 9.27 -3.15
CA LEU A 246 -5.89 8.73 -1.82
C LEU A 246 -6.10 9.79 -0.75
N SER A 247 -5.60 11.01 -0.99
CA SER A 247 -5.79 12.13 -0.07
C SER A 247 -7.27 12.48 0.09
N LEU A 248 -8.02 12.51 -1.01
CA LEU A 248 -9.47 12.74 -0.96
C LEU A 248 -10.21 11.62 -0.24
N ALA A 249 -9.85 10.36 -0.47
CA ALA A 249 -10.44 9.19 0.16
C ALA A 249 -10.24 9.17 1.68
N VAL A 250 -9.04 9.49 2.15
CA VAL A 250 -8.79 9.65 3.57
C VAL A 250 -9.64 10.79 4.13
N LEU A 251 -9.63 11.95 3.47
CA LEU A 251 -10.38 13.14 3.92
C LEU A 251 -11.89 12.90 3.96
N SER A 252 -12.46 12.17 2.99
CA SER A 252 -13.88 11.82 3.00
C SER A 252 -14.26 10.89 4.15
N ASN A 253 -13.34 10.03 4.59
CA ASN A 253 -13.57 9.14 5.72
C ASN A 253 -13.51 9.88 7.06
N ILE A 254 -12.61 10.87 7.19
CA ILE A 254 -12.33 11.48 8.50
C ILE A 254 -12.94 12.87 8.71
N ALA A 255 -13.25 13.63 7.65
CA ALA A 255 -13.75 14.99 7.77
C ALA A 255 -15.26 14.99 8.05
N ASN A 256 -15.71 15.89 8.93
CA ASN A 256 -17.13 16.14 9.11
C ASN A 256 -17.68 17.07 8.00
N GLU A 257 -19.01 17.18 7.91
CA GLU A 257 -19.68 17.97 6.88
C GLU A 257 -19.20 19.43 6.83
N SER A 258 -18.96 20.06 8.00
CA SER A 258 -18.48 21.44 8.06
C SER A 258 -17.04 21.59 7.58
N GLU A 259 -16.18 20.61 7.87
CA GLU A 259 -14.78 20.58 7.42
C GLU A 259 -14.71 20.34 5.91
N ILE A 260 -15.56 19.45 5.38
CA ILE A 260 -15.67 19.20 3.93
C ILE A 260 -16.01 20.49 3.17
N GLN A 261 -16.93 21.31 3.69
CA GLN A 261 -17.27 22.61 3.07
C GLN A 261 -16.08 23.58 3.03
N THR A 262 -15.10 23.41 3.93
CA THR A 262 -13.87 24.21 3.95
C THR A 262 -12.75 23.64 3.09
N LEU A 263 -12.83 22.34 2.74
CA LEU A 263 -11.94 21.75 1.74
C LEU A 263 -12.26 22.45 0.41
N LYS A 264 -11.35 23.30 -0.05
CA LYS A 264 -11.46 24.01 -1.34
C LYS A 264 -11.22 23.02 -2.49
N ILE A 265 -12.11 22.03 -2.61
CA ILE A 265 -12.11 21.05 -3.68
C ILE A 265 -12.28 21.82 -4.99
N ASN A 266 -11.27 21.76 -5.84
CA ASN A 266 -11.32 22.45 -7.12
C ASN A 266 -12.16 21.65 -8.14
N ASP A 267 -12.64 22.34 -9.16
CA ASP A 267 -13.38 21.76 -10.28
C ASP A 267 -12.67 20.58 -10.97
N SER A 268 -11.33 20.52 -10.89
CA SER A 268 -10.55 19.46 -11.52
C SER A 268 -10.70 18.12 -10.80
N ILE A 269 -10.85 18.14 -9.46
CA ILE A 269 -11.13 16.95 -8.66
C ILE A 269 -12.51 16.40 -9.02
N ILE A 270 -13.54 17.25 -9.06
CA ILE A 270 -14.90 16.83 -9.41
C ILE A 270 -14.94 16.22 -10.83
N ARG A 271 -14.29 16.86 -11.80
CA ARG A 271 -14.18 16.31 -13.16
C ARG A 271 -13.47 14.98 -13.20
N TYR A 272 -12.40 14.83 -12.40
CA TYR A 272 -11.68 13.58 -12.31
C TYR A 272 -12.54 12.47 -11.66
N LEU A 273 -13.26 12.75 -10.57
CA LEU A 273 -14.21 11.80 -9.96
C LEU A 273 -15.27 11.35 -10.97
N VAL A 274 -15.89 12.29 -11.68
CA VAL A 274 -16.87 11.99 -12.72
C VAL A 274 -16.26 11.12 -13.82
N TRP A 275 -15.02 11.40 -14.23
CA TRP A 275 -14.30 10.58 -15.18
C TRP A 275 -14.03 9.17 -14.63
N ALA A 276 -13.56 9.04 -13.38
CA ALA A 276 -13.27 7.76 -12.73
C ALA A 276 -14.55 6.90 -12.61
N VAL A 277 -15.67 7.47 -12.14
CA VAL A 277 -16.99 6.81 -12.12
C VAL A 277 -17.40 6.38 -13.52
N SER A 278 -17.25 7.27 -14.51
CA SER A 278 -17.61 6.97 -15.90
C SER A 278 -16.76 5.85 -16.49
N MET A 279 -15.50 5.74 -16.09
CA MET A 279 -14.60 4.67 -16.52
C MET A 279 -15.00 3.37 -15.85
N ALA A 280 -15.14 3.35 -14.53
CA ALA A 280 -15.52 2.16 -13.77
C ALA A 280 -16.86 1.56 -14.24
N LEU A 281 -17.86 2.41 -14.52
CA LEU A 281 -19.14 1.98 -15.10
C LEU A 281 -19.02 1.40 -16.52
N LYS A 282 -18.08 1.89 -17.33
CA LYS A 282 -17.87 1.39 -18.70
C LYS A 282 -17.09 0.09 -18.75
N THR A 283 -16.22 -0.12 -17.78
CA THR A 283 -15.31 -1.29 -17.75
C THR A 283 -15.88 -2.44 -16.93
N GLU A 284 -17.10 -2.30 -16.38
CA GLU A 284 -17.70 -3.25 -15.42
C GLU A 284 -16.74 -3.61 -14.27
N CYS A 285 -15.81 -2.70 -13.97
CA CYS A 285 -14.81 -2.92 -12.94
C CYS A 285 -15.42 -2.51 -11.60
N GLU A 286 -15.50 -3.45 -10.66
CA GLU A 286 -16.08 -3.19 -9.34
C GLU A 286 -15.29 -2.14 -8.55
N VAL A 287 -13.99 -1.98 -8.86
CA VAL A 287 -13.05 -1.06 -8.21
C VAL A 287 -12.23 -0.31 -9.27
N TRP A 288 -12.10 1.01 -9.13
CA TRP A 288 -11.23 1.84 -9.97
C TRP A 288 -10.33 2.72 -9.10
N ASP A 289 -9.01 2.57 -9.25
CA ASP A 289 -7.98 3.36 -8.54
C ASP A 289 -8.34 3.59 -7.06
N ILE A 290 -8.61 2.50 -6.31
CA ILE A 290 -8.87 2.43 -4.85
C ILE A 290 -10.35 2.44 -4.40
N TRP A 291 -11.26 3.05 -5.15
CA TRP A 291 -12.68 3.05 -4.76
C TRP A 291 -13.53 2.08 -5.56
N SER A 292 -14.46 1.45 -4.87
CA SER A 292 -15.57 0.78 -5.52
C SER A 292 -16.47 1.78 -6.26
N VAL A 293 -17.13 1.33 -7.32
CA VAL A 293 -18.14 2.13 -8.05
C VAL A 293 -19.22 2.67 -7.10
N THR A 294 -19.56 1.90 -6.06
CA THR A 294 -20.54 2.25 -5.03
C THR A 294 -20.04 3.29 -4.03
N GLU A 295 -18.74 3.36 -3.74
CA GLU A 295 -18.15 4.45 -2.94
C GLU A 295 -18.09 5.74 -3.74
N LEU A 296 -17.73 5.64 -5.03
CA LEU A 296 -17.69 6.76 -5.96
C LEU A 296 -19.06 7.40 -6.25
N ALA A 297 -20.15 6.66 -6.05
CA ALA A 297 -21.52 7.11 -6.32
C ALA A 297 -22.23 7.72 -5.10
N LYS A 298 -21.64 7.66 -3.91
CA LYS A 298 -22.17 8.25 -2.67
C LYS A 298 -21.74 9.71 -2.53
#